data_AF-A0AAU2DLV3-F1
#
_entry.id   AF-A0AAU2DLV3-F1
#
_cell.length_a   1.000
_cell.length_b   1.000
_cell.length_c   1.000
_cell.angle_alpha   90.00
_cell.angle_beta   90.00
_cell.angle_gamma   90.00
#
_symmetry.space_group_name_H-M   'P 1'
#
loop_
_entity.id
_entity.type
_entity.pdbx_description
1 polymer ?
#
loop_
_entity_poly.entity_id
_entity_poly.type
_entity_poly.pdbx_seq_one_letter_code
_entity_poly.pdbx_strand_id
1 'polypeptide(L)'
;MTGPGEEAPVTSDFVRSYVITGGRRLPSADDLALHTLVTLAPDRELPLGAGPEVRAIWELCGGGYLSVAEVAGHLSLPVGVARLLLTDLFEQGHLLRRSEPTRAQLADRETLEKVLHGLETLIV
;
A
#
# COMPACT_ATOMS: atom_id res chain seq x y z
N MET A 1 18.74 19.73 -43.43
CA MET A 1 17.41 19.18 -43.12
C MET A 1 17.62 17.82 -42.46
N THR A 2 16.94 17.63 -41.32
CA THR A 2 16.90 16.42 -40.46
C THR A 2 18.08 16.27 -39.50
N GLY A 3 17.93 16.86 -38.30
CA GLY A 3 18.78 16.54 -37.15
C GLY A 3 18.47 15.13 -36.61
N PRO A 4 19.42 14.49 -35.91
CA PRO A 4 19.23 13.14 -35.40
C PRO A 4 18.10 13.16 -34.38
N GLY A 5 17.10 12.30 -34.59
CA GLY A 5 15.97 12.13 -33.70
C GLY A 5 16.50 11.76 -32.31
N GLU A 6 16.19 12.64 -31.36
CA GLU A 6 16.36 12.41 -29.94
C GLU A 6 15.53 11.16 -29.57
N GLU A 7 16.20 10.02 -29.43
CA GLU A 7 15.58 8.84 -28.82
C GLU A 7 15.39 9.14 -27.34
N ALA A 8 14.22 9.72 -27.04
CA ALA A 8 13.75 9.83 -25.68
C ALA A 8 13.71 8.42 -25.08
N PRO A 9 14.32 8.19 -23.91
CA PRO A 9 14.27 6.90 -23.25
C PRO A 9 12.81 6.56 -22.99
N VAL A 10 12.33 5.47 -23.58
CA VAL A 10 10.99 4.95 -23.31
C VAL A 10 11.01 4.47 -21.86
N THR A 11 10.63 5.35 -20.94
CA THR A 11 10.36 4.99 -19.56
C THR A 11 9.29 3.88 -19.59
N SER A 12 9.37 2.91 -18.68
CA SER A 12 8.47 1.76 -18.57
C SER A 12 7.02 2.13 -18.19
N ASP A 13 6.56 3.33 -18.55
CA ASP A 13 5.70 4.14 -17.70
C ASP A 13 4.24 4.17 -18.14
N PHE A 14 3.82 3.27 -19.03
CA PHE A 14 2.43 3.23 -19.47
C PHE A 14 1.91 1.81 -19.64
N VAL A 15 2.22 0.91 -18.71
CA VAL A 15 1.40 -0.29 -18.55
C VAL A 15 0.03 0.17 -18.06
N ARG A 16 -0.97 0.07 -18.93
CA ARG A 16 -2.35 0.44 -18.58
C ARG A 16 -2.81 -0.46 -17.43
N SER A 17 -3.54 0.12 -16.48
CA SER A 17 -4.00 -0.62 -15.29
C SER A 17 -4.74 -1.92 -15.61
N TYR A 18 -5.47 -1.99 -16.73
CA TYR A 18 -6.16 -3.22 -17.15
C TYR A 18 -5.23 -4.37 -17.49
N VAL A 19 -3.97 -4.09 -17.88
CA VAL A 19 -2.94 -5.09 -18.14
C VAL A 19 -2.47 -5.69 -16.81
N ILE A 20 -2.25 -4.84 -15.80
CA ILE A 20 -1.85 -5.25 -14.44
C ILE A 20 -2.95 -6.10 -13.80
N THR A 21 -4.21 -5.69 -13.94
CA THR A 21 -5.34 -6.39 -13.31
C THR A 21 -5.86 -7.57 -14.12
N GLY A 22 -5.41 -7.74 -15.37
CA GLY A 22 -5.93 -8.77 -16.28
C GLY A 22 -7.41 -8.60 -16.60
N GLY A 23 -7.93 -7.36 -16.57
CA GLY A 23 -9.35 -7.06 -16.77
C GLY A 23 -10.25 -7.39 -15.57
N ARG A 24 -9.69 -7.76 -14.42
CA ARG A 24 -10.46 -8.04 -13.20
C ARG A 24 -11.08 -6.76 -12.65
N ARG A 25 -12.27 -6.93 -12.05
CA ARG A 25 -13.00 -5.83 -11.39
C ARG A 25 -12.20 -5.35 -10.19
N LEU A 26 -12.03 -4.03 -10.08
CA LEU A 26 -11.37 -3.44 -8.92
C LEU A 26 -12.28 -3.58 -7.68
N PRO A 27 -11.72 -3.98 -6.52
CA PRO A 27 -12.46 -4.06 -5.27
C PRO A 27 -12.91 -2.67 -4.79
N SER A 28 -14.00 -2.67 -4.04
CA SER A 28 -14.60 -1.48 -3.46
C SER A 28 -13.85 -1.01 -2.22
N ALA A 29 -14.25 0.14 -1.68
CA ALA A 29 -13.66 0.66 -0.45
C ALA A 29 -13.98 -0.20 0.78
N ASP A 30 -15.08 -0.93 0.75
CA ASP A 30 -15.56 -1.77 1.85
C ASP A 30 -14.78 -3.08 1.95
N ASP A 31 -14.16 -3.53 0.85
CA ASP A 31 -13.38 -4.77 0.81
C ASP A 31 -12.03 -4.62 1.53
N LEU A 32 -11.38 -3.45 1.33
CA LEU A 32 -10.10 -3.12 1.94
C LEU A 32 -9.93 -1.61 2.05
N ALA A 33 -10.01 -1.07 3.26
CA ALA A 33 -9.94 0.37 3.49
C ALA A 33 -8.51 0.92 3.32
N LEU A 34 -8.38 2.20 2.97
CA LEU A 34 -7.08 2.82 2.68
C LEU A 34 -6.12 2.84 3.87
N HIS A 35 -6.66 2.98 5.08
CA HIS A 35 -5.89 3.02 6.32
C HIS A 35 -5.59 1.60 6.85
N THR A 36 -6.11 0.53 6.22
CA THR A 36 -5.88 -0.83 6.68
C THR A 36 -4.40 -1.15 6.55
N LEU A 37 -3.79 -1.60 7.66
CA LEU A 37 -2.39 -1.97 7.70
C LEU A 37 -2.20 -3.40 7.20
N VAL A 38 -1.23 -3.59 6.31
CA VAL A 38 -0.84 -4.88 5.75
C VAL A 38 0.66 -5.13 5.96
N THR A 39 1.05 -6.39 6.11
CA THR A 39 2.45 -6.83 6.19
C THR A 39 2.57 -8.24 5.62
N LEU A 40 3.78 -8.69 5.30
CA LEU A 40 4.01 -10.09 4.93
C LEU A 40 3.67 -11.02 6.10
N ALA A 41 3.01 -12.13 5.80
CA ALA A 41 2.86 -13.23 6.74
C ALA A 41 4.24 -13.90 6.98
N PRO A 42 4.51 -14.39 8.21
CA PRO A 42 5.78 -15.04 8.53
C PRO A 42 5.95 -16.32 7.69
N ASP A 43 7.21 -16.66 7.41
CA ASP A 43 7.61 -17.90 6.72
C ASP A 43 6.94 -18.10 5.35
N ARG A 44 6.66 -17.02 4.64
CA ARG A 44 6.15 -17.05 3.26
C ARG A 44 7.24 -16.70 2.26
N GLU A 45 7.10 -17.29 1.08
CA GLU A 45 7.95 -17.02 -0.09
C GLU A 45 7.14 -16.29 -1.16
N LEU A 46 7.83 -15.50 -1.98
CA LEU A 46 7.23 -14.78 -3.09
C LEU A 46 6.55 -15.79 -4.04
N PRO A 47 5.29 -15.55 -4.48
CA PRO A 47 4.61 -16.46 -5.39
C PRO A 47 5.41 -16.70 -6.67
N LEU A 48 5.46 -17.97 -7.11
CA LEU A 48 6.08 -18.32 -8.38
C LEU A 48 5.37 -17.60 -9.53
N GLY A 49 6.13 -16.94 -10.39
CA GLY A 49 5.58 -16.15 -11.50
C GLY A 49 4.99 -14.80 -11.08
N ALA A 50 5.28 -14.31 -9.87
CA ALA A 50 4.90 -12.97 -9.45
C ALA A 50 5.34 -11.91 -10.47
N GLY A 51 4.36 -11.12 -10.92
CA GLY A 51 4.58 -9.93 -11.75
C GLY A 51 5.40 -8.86 -11.01
N PRO A 52 5.86 -7.83 -11.74
CA PRO A 52 6.71 -6.79 -11.17
C PRO A 52 6.03 -6.04 -10.01
N GLU A 53 4.73 -5.76 -10.11
CA GLU A 53 3.97 -5.06 -9.07
C GLU A 53 3.85 -5.90 -7.80
N VAL A 54 3.61 -7.21 -7.94
CA VAL A 54 3.54 -8.13 -6.78
C VAL A 54 4.90 -8.26 -6.11
N ARG A 55 5.99 -8.32 -6.89
CA ARG A 55 7.35 -8.34 -6.34
C ARG A 55 7.69 -7.03 -5.60
N ALA A 56 7.31 -5.89 -6.15
CA ALA A 56 7.52 -4.59 -5.51
C ALA A 56 6.73 -4.46 -4.20
N ILE A 57 5.46 -4.91 -4.18
CA ILE A 57 4.65 -5.01 -2.96
C ILE A 57 5.33 -5.92 -1.93
N TRP A 58 5.85 -7.06 -2.36
CA TRP A 58 6.52 -8.02 -1.48
C TRP A 58 7.74 -7.42 -0.79
N GLU A 59 8.62 -6.78 -1.55
CA GLU A 59 9.81 -6.12 -1.02
C GLU A 59 9.42 -4.99 -0.05
N LEU A 60 8.43 -4.18 -0.42
CA LEU A 60 7.97 -3.04 0.38
C LEU A 60 7.35 -3.49 1.71
N CYS A 61 6.46 -4.49 1.70
CA CYS A 61 5.80 -5.01 2.90
C CYS A 61 6.71 -5.91 3.75
N GLY A 62 7.90 -6.28 3.27
CA GLY A 62 8.90 -7.01 4.06
C GLY A 62 9.52 -6.18 5.19
N GLY A 63 9.45 -4.84 5.09
CA GLY A 63 9.97 -3.91 6.10
C GLY A 63 9.06 -3.72 7.32
N GLY A 64 7.82 -4.22 7.28
CA GLY A 64 6.85 -4.09 8.37
C GLY A 64 5.46 -3.69 7.88
N TYR A 65 4.65 -3.14 8.80
CA TYR A 65 3.28 -2.75 8.50
C TYR A 65 3.23 -1.43 7.70
N LEU A 66 2.50 -1.45 6.60
CA LEU A 66 2.16 -0.27 5.81
C LEU A 66 0.66 -0.25 5.52
N SER A 67 0.08 0.94 5.44
CA SER A 67 -1.30 1.09 4.99
C SER A 67 -1.43 0.87 3.49
N VAL A 68 -2.63 0.51 3.03
CA VAL A 68 -2.94 0.40 1.59
C VAL A 68 -2.63 1.70 0.84
N ALA A 69 -2.90 2.86 1.47
CA ALA A 69 -2.58 4.17 0.90
C ALA A 69 -1.06 4.35 0.73
N GLU A 70 -0.27 3.97 1.72
CA GLU A 70 1.19 4.04 1.66
C GLU A 70 1.74 3.11 0.58
N VAL A 71 1.26 1.86 0.49
CA VAL A 71 1.67 0.93 -0.57
C VAL A 71 1.37 1.51 -1.96
N ALA A 72 0.16 2.03 -2.16
CA ALA A 72 -0.21 2.66 -3.43
C ALA A 72 0.67 3.88 -3.75
N GLY A 73 0.94 4.73 -2.77
CA GLY A 73 1.76 5.93 -2.93
C GLY A 73 3.23 5.62 -3.22
N HIS A 74 3.84 4.71 -2.45
CA HIS A 74 5.24 4.32 -2.63
C HIS A 74 5.50 3.67 -3.98
N LEU A 75 4.56 2.86 -4.46
CA LEU A 75 4.69 2.16 -5.73
C LEU A 75 4.09 2.94 -6.91
N SER A 76 3.56 4.15 -6.66
CA SER A 76 2.84 4.97 -7.66
C SER A 76 1.74 4.19 -8.40
N LEU A 77 1.10 3.23 -7.70
CA LEU A 77 0.03 2.41 -8.24
C LEU A 77 -1.32 3.12 -8.05
N PRO A 78 -2.23 3.04 -9.03
CA PRO A 78 -3.61 3.42 -8.79
C PRO A 78 -4.20 2.64 -7.62
N VAL A 79 -4.86 3.33 -6.70
CA VAL A 79 -5.38 2.76 -5.44
C VAL A 79 -6.21 1.49 -5.64
N GLY A 80 -7.03 1.42 -6.69
CA GLY A 80 -7.83 0.23 -6.97
C GLY A 80 -6.98 -0.98 -7.37
N VAL A 81 -5.89 -0.76 -8.11
CA VAL A 81 -4.92 -1.81 -8.50
C VAL A 81 -4.17 -2.31 -7.27
N ALA A 82 -3.68 -1.39 -6.43
CA ALA A 82 -3.03 -1.76 -5.18
C ALA A 82 -3.96 -2.60 -4.29
N ARG A 83 -5.23 -2.18 -4.09
CA ARG A 83 -6.20 -2.98 -3.35
C ARG A 83 -6.41 -4.36 -3.95
N LEU A 84 -6.60 -4.45 -5.28
CA LEU A 84 -6.79 -5.75 -5.94
C LEU A 84 -5.63 -6.71 -5.62
N LEU A 85 -4.39 -6.26 -5.84
CA LEU A 85 -3.20 -7.08 -5.63
C LEU A 85 -3.01 -7.44 -4.15
N LEU A 86 -3.26 -6.51 -3.24
CA LEU A 86 -3.18 -6.76 -1.80
C LEU A 86 -4.27 -7.73 -1.33
N THR A 87 -5.48 -7.62 -1.85
CA THR A 87 -6.56 -8.58 -1.59
C THR A 87 -6.20 -9.95 -2.11
N ASP A 88 -5.68 -10.07 -3.34
CA ASP A 88 -5.25 -11.37 -3.89
C ASP A 88 -4.19 -12.05 -2.99
N LEU A 89 -3.17 -11.29 -2.58
CA LEU A 89 -2.10 -11.81 -1.72
C LEU A 89 -2.61 -12.16 -0.32
N PHE A 90 -3.58 -11.40 0.21
CA PHE A 90 -4.23 -11.69 1.48
C PHE A 90 -5.04 -13.00 1.41
N GLU A 91 -5.86 -13.18 0.37
CA GLU A 91 -6.66 -14.39 0.16
C GLU A 91 -5.77 -15.64 -0.05
N GLN A 92 -4.59 -15.47 -0.64
CA GLN A 92 -3.58 -16.52 -0.78
C GLN A 92 -2.79 -16.79 0.51
N GLY A 93 -2.99 -16.00 1.57
CA GLY A 93 -2.31 -16.15 2.85
C GLY A 93 -0.87 -15.64 2.89
N HIS A 94 -0.47 -14.82 1.90
CA HIS A 94 0.84 -14.18 1.83
C HIS A 94 0.93 -12.90 2.66
N LEU A 95 -0.21 -12.22 2.86
CA LEU A 95 -0.28 -11.02 3.69
C LEU A 95 -1.11 -11.25 4.94
N LEU A 96 -0.72 -10.56 6.00
CA LEU A 96 -1.56 -10.33 7.17
C LEU A 96 -2.15 -8.92 7.06
N ARG A 97 -3.44 -8.80 7.38
CA ARG A 97 -4.10 -7.50 7.57
C ARG A 97 -4.36 -7.29 9.05
N ARG A 98 -4.06 -6.10 9.54
CA ARG A 98 -4.49 -5.66 10.87
C ARG A 98 -5.78 -4.87 10.71
N SER A 99 -6.86 -5.41 11.27
CA SER A 99 -8.15 -4.76 11.33
C SER A 99 -8.05 -3.39 12.02
N GLU A 100 -8.98 -2.50 11.71
CA GLU A 100 -9.11 -1.22 12.42
C GLU A 100 -9.11 -1.45 13.94
N PRO A 101 -8.31 -0.69 14.71
CA PRO A 101 -8.45 -0.70 16.15
C PRO A 101 -9.89 -0.26 16.50
N THR A 102 -10.47 -0.90 17.52
CA THR A 102 -11.78 -0.50 18.04
C THR A 102 -11.83 1.00 18.24
N ARG A 103 -12.88 1.65 17.72
CA ARG A 103 -13.05 3.10 17.81
C ARG A 103 -12.82 3.54 19.26
N ALA A 104 -11.79 4.35 19.47
CA ALA A 104 -11.46 4.85 20.79
C ALA A 104 -12.65 5.65 21.35
N GLN A 105 -12.92 5.49 22.64
CA GLN A 105 -13.79 6.42 23.33
C GLN A 105 -13.17 7.82 23.24
N LEU A 106 -14.02 8.83 23.03
CA LEU A 106 -13.58 10.22 23.02
C LEU A 106 -12.92 10.52 24.37
N ALA A 107 -11.63 10.86 24.34
CA ALA A 107 -10.94 11.35 25.52
C ALA A 107 -11.53 12.71 25.91
N ASP A 108 -11.60 12.99 27.21
CA ASP A 108 -11.97 14.31 27.68
C ASP A 108 -10.89 15.35 27.33
N ARG A 109 -11.31 16.61 27.31
CA ARG A 109 -10.42 17.72 26.95
C ARG A 109 -9.22 17.80 27.88
N GLU A 110 -9.43 17.58 29.17
CA GLU A 110 -8.37 17.67 30.19
C GLU A 110 -7.24 16.67 29.92
N THR A 111 -7.58 15.44 29.50
CA THR A 111 -6.59 14.42 29.12
C THR A 111 -5.81 14.85 27.88
N LEU A 112 -6.51 15.37 26.86
CA LEU A 112 -5.84 15.85 25.63
C LEU A 112 -4.90 17.03 25.91
N GLU A 113 -5.29 17.96 26.79
CA GLU A 113 -4.44 19.08 27.22
C GLU A 113 -3.18 18.60 27.96
N LYS A 114 -3.31 17.59 28.84
CA LYS A 114 -2.16 16.98 29.52
C LYS A 114 -1.19 16.31 28.54
N VAL A 115 -1.70 15.59 27.54
CA VAL A 115 -0.86 14.95 26.51
C VAL A 115 -0.15 15.99 25.66
N LEU A 116 -0.85 17.04 25.22
CA LEU A 116 -0.25 18.15 24.45
C LEU A 116 0.90 18.78 25.22
N HIS A 117 0.67 19.16 26.48
CA HIS A 117 1.70 19.75 27.31
C HIS A 117 2.90 18.80 27.49
N GLY A 118 2.65 17.50 27.71
CA GLY A 118 3.70 16.50 27.78
C GLY A 118 4.54 16.41 26.49
N LEU A 119 3.89 16.38 25.31
CA LEU A 119 4.57 16.35 24.02
C LEU A 119 5.40 17.62 23.76
N GLU A 120 4.91 18.80 24.14
CA GLU A 120 5.66 20.06 24.03
C GLU A 120 6.92 20.05 24.92
N THR A 121 6.84 19.47 26.12
CA THR A 121 8.00 19.41 27.04
C THR A 121 9.06 18.37 26.64
N LEU A 122 8.72 17.38 25.81
CA LEU A 122 9.64 16.32 25.34
C LEU A 122 10.45 16.72 24.10
N ILE A 123 10.10 17.81 23.42
CA ILE A 123 10.76 18.28 22.19
C ILE A 123 11.92 19.26 22.48
N VAL A 124 12.26 19.48 23.77
CA VAL A 124 13.37 20.35 24.21
C VAL A 124 14.55 19.51 24.68
#